data_AF-A0A7G4A4Y9-F1
#
_entry.id   AF-A0A7G4A4Y9-F1
#
_cell.length_a   1.000
_cell.length_b   1.000
_cell.length_c   1.000
_cell.angle_alpha   90.00
_cell.angle_beta   90.00
_cell.angle_gamma   90.00
#
_symmetry.space_group_name_H-M   'P 1'
#
loop_
_entity.id
_entity.type
_entity.pdbx_description
1 polymer ?
#
loop_
_entity_poly.entity_id
_entity_poly.type
_entity_poly.pdbx_seq_one_letter_code
_entity_poly.pdbx_strand_id
1 'polypeptide(L)'
;MVEKVDEWHWSSYLATSGRVPVPSWLTVDWLLSSFDSIKSAALIKYEQFVYAGLSKKSPWIDLKQQIYLGSDDLISRVVRHVDPKVDYTDISRTHVPDLVKGLTIEEYERMSGNRDEAIYSSYKSGLYSMKEIGKYFLTSLLKN
;
A
#
# COMPACT_ATOMS: atom_id res chain seq x y z
N MET A 1 19.45 4.53 12.29
CA MET A 1 18.59 3.40 12.72
C MET A 1 18.33 3.59 14.19
N VAL A 2 17.12 3.34 14.67
CA VAL A 2 16.76 3.59 16.06
C VAL A 2 17.14 2.37 16.92
N GLU A 3 17.81 2.60 18.05
CA GLU A 3 18.43 1.53 18.86
C GLU A 3 17.50 0.96 19.92
N LYS A 4 16.55 1.77 20.42
CA LYS A 4 15.58 1.37 21.45
C LYS A 4 14.17 1.27 20.90
N VAL A 5 13.42 0.27 21.36
CA VAL A 5 12.02 0.07 20.95
C VAL A 5 11.16 1.30 21.25
N ASP A 6 11.39 1.96 22.39
CA ASP A 6 10.63 3.12 22.83
C ASP A 6 10.79 4.36 21.92
N GLU A 7 11.85 4.42 21.13
CA GLU A 7 12.13 5.51 20.19
C GLU A 7 11.45 5.29 18.82
N TRP A 8 10.79 4.13 18.61
CA TRP A 8 10.00 3.85 17.40
C TRP A 8 8.61 4.49 17.49
N HIS A 9 8.54 5.81 17.41
CA HIS A 9 7.28 6.57 17.48
C HIS A 9 6.26 6.19 16.38
N TRP A 10 6.73 5.67 15.25
CA TRP A 10 5.89 5.15 14.16
C TRP A 10 5.34 3.74 14.38
N SER A 11 5.70 3.09 15.50
CA SER A 11 5.21 1.76 15.84
C SER A 11 4.03 1.82 16.80
N SER A 12 3.24 0.75 16.83
CA SER A 12 2.18 0.59 17.84
C SER A 12 2.71 0.13 19.21
N TYR A 13 4.03 -0.05 19.39
CA TYR A 13 4.61 -0.63 20.61
C TYR A 13 4.27 0.18 21.85
N LEU A 14 4.42 1.51 21.82
CA LEU A 14 4.14 2.36 22.96
C LEU A 14 2.66 2.27 23.39
N ALA A 15 1.74 2.21 22.42
CA ALA A 15 0.32 2.08 22.71
C ALA A 15 -0.03 0.68 23.21
N THR A 16 0.53 -0.35 22.58
CA THR A 16 0.30 -1.77 22.95
C THR A 16 0.86 -2.09 24.33
N SER A 17 1.98 -1.46 24.70
CA SER A 17 2.61 -1.62 26.01
C SER A 17 2.07 -0.67 27.09
N GLY A 18 1.05 0.13 26.78
CA GLY A 18 0.39 1.03 27.74
C GLY A 18 1.18 2.29 28.13
N ARG A 19 2.25 2.63 27.39
CA ARG A 19 3.06 3.85 27.61
C ARG A 19 2.40 5.11 27.05
N VAL A 20 1.51 4.97 26.07
CA VAL A 20 0.69 6.06 25.53
C VAL A 20 -0.77 5.63 25.40
N PRO A 21 -1.72 6.57 25.33
CA PRO A 21 -3.12 6.25 25.07
C PRO A 21 -3.29 5.44 23.78
N VAL A 22 -4.15 4.44 23.83
CA VAL A 22 -4.45 3.58 22.68
C VAL A 22 -5.35 4.34 21.71
N PRO A 23 -4.94 4.53 20.44
CA PRO A 23 -5.80 5.13 19.43
C PRO A 23 -7.05 4.27 19.19
N SER A 24 -8.19 4.91 18.85
CA SER A 24 -9.48 4.21 18.66
C SER A 24 -9.46 3.12 17.58
N TRP A 25 -8.53 3.19 16.63
CA TRP A 25 -8.36 2.21 15.55
C TRP A 25 -7.46 1.02 15.93
N LEU A 26 -6.77 1.06 17.08
CA LEU A 26 -5.81 0.02 17.47
C LEU A 26 -6.43 -0.99 18.46
N THR A 27 -6.63 -2.22 18.00
CA THR A 27 -7.20 -3.31 18.83
C THR A 27 -6.12 -4.03 19.65
N VAL A 28 -5.67 -3.42 20.75
CA VAL A 28 -4.60 -3.96 21.61
C VAL A 28 -4.99 -5.28 22.29
N ASP A 29 -6.23 -5.41 22.77
CA ASP A 29 -6.63 -6.60 23.54
C ASP A 29 -6.64 -7.87 22.66
N TRP A 30 -7.01 -7.77 21.38
CA TRP A 30 -6.92 -8.89 20.44
C TRP A 30 -5.47 -9.32 20.22
N LEU A 31 -4.56 -8.37 20.03
CA LEU A 31 -3.13 -8.67 19.87
C LEU A 31 -2.55 -9.34 21.12
N LEU A 32 -2.81 -8.78 22.30
CA LEU A 32 -2.33 -9.32 23.57
C LEU A 32 -2.90 -10.73 23.86
N SER A 33 -4.11 -11.03 23.40
CA SER A 33 -4.72 -12.37 23.57
C SER A 33 -3.92 -13.51 22.91
N SER A 34 -3.04 -13.18 21.95
CA SER A 34 -2.12 -14.16 21.32
C SER A 34 -0.96 -14.57 22.24
N PHE A 35 -0.68 -13.79 23.30
CA PHE A 35 0.44 -14.01 24.21
C PHE A 35 0.04 -14.67 25.52
N ASP A 36 -1.13 -14.29 26.07
CA ASP A 36 -1.71 -14.88 27.28
C ASP A 36 -3.19 -14.53 27.41
N SER A 37 -3.94 -15.29 28.22
CA SER A 37 -5.32 -14.95 28.59
C SER A 37 -5.39 -13.89 29.69
N ILE A 38 -4.34 -13.76 30.50
CA ILE A 38 -4.25 -12.75 31.55
C ILE A 38 -3.52 -11.52 31.01
N LYS A 39 -4.21 -10.37 30.97
CA LYS A 39 -3.71 -9.12 30.36
C LYS A 39 -2.32 -8.69 30.86
N SER A 40 -2.04 -8.78 32.16
CA SER A 40 -0.73 -8.44 32.71
C SER A 40 0.38 -9.38 32.24
N ALA A 41 0.11 -10.69 32.18
CA ALA A 41 1.06 -11.67 31.66
C ALA A 41 1.27 -11.52 30.16
N ALA A 42 0.20 -11.24 29.40
CA ALA A 42 0.26 -10.98 27.96
C ALA A 42 1.15 -9.77 27.63
N LEU A 43 1.03 -8.69 28.41
CA LEU A 43 1.84 -7.49 28.24
C LEU A 43 3.34 -7.80 28.41
N ILE A 44 3.70 -8.50 29.49
CA ILE A 44 5.08 -8.91 29.78
C ILE A 44 5.64 -9.78 28.65
N LYS A 45 4.86 -10.78 28.20
CA LYS A 45 5.28 -11.68 27.12
C LYS A 45 5.40 -10.95 25.78
N TYR A 46 4.51 -10.02 25.49
CA TYR A 46 4.58 -9.16 24.31
C TYR A 46 5.86 -8.31 24.31
N GLU A 47 6.16 -7.64 25.42
CA GLU A 47 7.39 -6.86 25.54
C GLU A 47 8.63 -7.75 25.34
N GLN A 48 8.70 -8.89 26.03
CA GLN A 48 9.79 -9.85 25.87
C GLN A 48 9.96 -10.30 24.42
N PHE A 49 8.85 -10.57 23.71
CA PHE A 49 8.87 -10.94 22.31
C PHE A 49 9.46 -9.83 21.43
N VAL A 50 9.06 -8.57 21.64
CA VAL A 50 9.58 -7.43 20.89
C VAL A 50 11.07 -7.22 21.14
N TYR A 51 11.52 -7.27 22.40
CA TYR A 51 12.94 -7.17 22.74
C TYR A 51 13.77 -8.33 22.18
N ALA A 52 13.24 -9.56 22.19
CA ALA A 52 13.92 -10.71 21.57
C ALA A 52 14.13 -10.51 20.07
N GLY A 53 13.22 -9.80 19.39
CA GLY A 53 13.30 -9.46 17.97
C GLY A 53 14.45 -8.51 17.61
N LEU A 54 14.89 -7.63 18.52
CA LEU A 54 16.00 -6.70 18.27
C LEU A 54 17.31 -7.40 17.95
N SER A 55 17.53 -8.57 18.54
CA SER A 55 18.76 -9.37 18.36
C SER A 55 18.76 -10.19 17.07
N LYS A 56 17.64 -10.23 16.34
CA LYS A 56 17.49 -11.04 15.13
C LYS A 56 18.01 -10.30 13.91
N LYS A 57 18.48 -11.09 12.93
CA LYS A 57 18.84 -10.57 11.61
C LYS A 57 17.64 -9.85 11.00
N SER A 58 17.91 -8.74 10.36
CA SER A 58 16.89 -7.97 9.67
C SER A 58 16.21 -8.84 8.61
N PRO A 59 14.86 -8.89 8.54
CA PRO A 59 14.16 -9.63 7.50
C PRO A 59 14.49 -9.12 6.10
N TRP A 60 14.94 -7.86 6.00
CA TRP A 60 15.43 -7.26 4.75
C TRP A 60 16.60 -8.01 4.10
N ILE A 61 17.36 -8.80 4.87
CA ILE A 61 18.45 -9.63 4.35
C ILE A 61 17.92 -10.78 3.48
N ASP A 62 16.75 -11.32 3.84
CA ASP A 62 16.13 -12.46 3.16
C ASP A 62 15.08 -12.01 2.13
N LEU A 63 15.03 -10.72 1.81
CA LEU A 63 14.12 -10.15 0.82
C LEU A 63 14.52 -10.62 -0.59
N LYS A 64 13.61 -11.28 -1.28
CA LYS A 64 13.80 -11.79 -2.64
C LYS A 64 13.09 -10.89 -3.64
N GLN A 65 13.77 -10.60 -4.75
CA GLN A 65 13.27 -9.76 -5.84
C GLN A 65 12.75 -8.38 -5.38
N GLN A 66 13.27 -7.87 -4.25
CA GLN A 66 12.90 -6.57 -3.65
C GLN A 66 11.45 -6.41 -3.19
N ILE A 67 10.62 -7.46 -3.29
CA ILE A 67 9.18 -7.40 -2.97
C ILE A 67 8.66 -8.60 -2.17
N TYR A 68 9.40 -9.72 -2.12
CA TYR A 68 8.94 -10.93 -1.45
C TYR A 68 9.78 -11.26 -0.22
N LEU A 69 9.12 -11.54 0.91
CA LEU A 69 9.73 -12.06 2.12
C LEU A 69 9.16 -13.46 2.43
N GLY A 70 10.01 -14.48 2.46
CA GLY A 70 9.59 -15.85 2.74
C GLY A 70 10.42 -16.94 2.03
N SER A 71 9.96 -18.18 2.13
CA SER A 71 10.60 -19.33 1.48
C SER A 71 10.41 -19.31 -0.04
N ASP A 72 11.32 -19.95 -0.78
CA ASP A 72 11.20 -20.06 -2.24
C ASP A 72 9.91 -20.77 -2.67
N ASP A 73 9.44 -21.71 -1.87
CA ASP A 73 8.18 -22.42 -2.11
C ASP A 73 6.95 -21.50 -1.99
N LEU A 74 6.94 -20.60 -0.99
CA LEU A 74 5.88 -19.59 -0.87
C LEU A 74 5.88 -18.67 -2.09
N ILE A 75 7.06 -18.18 -2.46
CA ILE A 75 7.22 -17.24 -3.58
C ILE A 75 6.79 -17.89 -4.90
N SER A 76 7.18 -19.14 -5.13
CA SER A 76 6.77 -19.90 -6.32
C SER A 76 5.25 -20.12 -6.39
N ARG A 77 4.57 -20.19 -5.24
CA ARG A 77 3.10 -20.22 -5.19
C ARG A 77 2.50 -18.85 -5.49
N VAL A 78 3.02 -17.78 -4.91
CA VAL A 78 2.52 -16.41 -5.13
C VAL A 78 2.68 -15.99 -6.59
N VAL A 79 3.87 -16.19 -7.18
CA VAL A 79 4.16 -15.82 -8.58
C VAL A 79 3.25 -16.56 -9.56
N ARG A 80 2.85 -17.80 -9.27
CA ARG A 80 1.89 -18.55 -10.10
C ARG A 80 0.49 -17.94 -10.16
N HIS A 81 0.11 -17.11 -9.18
CA HIS A 81 -1.18 -16.42 -9.17
C HIS A 81 -1.13 -15.05 -9.86
N VAL A 82 0.06 -14.61 -10.31
CA VAL A 82 0.20 -13.36 -11.06
C VAL A 82 -0.16 -13.62 -12.51
N ASP A 83 -1.10 -12.85 -13.06
CA ASP A 83 -1.46 -12.93 -14.48
C ASP A 83 -0.25 -12.49 -15.34
N PRO A 84 0.29 -13.36 -16.22
CA PRO A 84 1.42 -13.01 -17.08
C PRO A 84 1.10 -11.91 -18.11
N LYS A 85 -0.17 -11.53 -18.28
CA LYS A 85 -0.62 -10.48 -19.20
C LYS A 85 -0.62 -9.07 -18.60
N VAL A 86 -0.13 -8.88 -17.39
CA VAL A 86 -0.03 -7.54 -16.79
C VAL A 86 0.85 -6.65 -17.66
N ASP A 87 0.26 -5.58 -18.17
CA ASP A 87 0.92 -4.59 -18.99
C ASP A 87 1.75 -3.63 -18.12
N TYR A 88 3.06 -3.83 -18.11
CA TYR A 88 4.00 -3.02 -17.32
C TYR A 88 4.19 -1.59 -17.85
N THR A 89 3.57 -1.23 -18.98
CA THR A 89 3.63 0.16 -19.49
C THR A 89 2.67 1.10 -18.77
N ASP A 90 1.83 0.57 -17.87
CA ASP A 90 0.89 1.37 -17.09
C ASP A 90 0.86 0.94 -15.62
N ILE A 91 0.58 1.90 -14.74
CA ILE A 91 0.38 1.63 -13.32
C ILE A 91 -1.09 1.26 -13.16
N SER A 92 -1.39 0.02 -12.77
CA SER A 92 -2.78 -0.43 -12.64
C SER A 92 -3.56 0.45 -11.66
N ARG A 93 -4.55 1.20 -12.15
CA ARG A 93 -5.45 2.04 -11.34
C ARG A 93 -6.75 1.31 -10.95
N THR A 94 -6.71 0.01 -10.65
CA THR A 94 -7.89 -0.82 -10.30
C THR A 94 -8.57 -0.47 -8.96
N HIS A 95 -8.52 0.79 -8.52
CA HIS A 95 -9.23 1.25 -7.33
C HIS A 95 -10.03 2.53 -7.59
N VAL A 96 -10.54 2.73 -8.81
CA VAL A 96 -11.69 3.62 -9.02
C VAL A 96 -12.92 2.73 -8.96
N PRO A 97 -13.80 2.87 -7.96
CA PRO A 97 -15.04 2.12 -7.93
C PRO A 97 -15.81 2.36 -9.24
N ASP A 98 -16.38 1.31 -9.84
CA ASP A 98 -17.26 1.37 -11.03
C ASP A 98 -18.46 2.35 -10.87
N LEU A 99 -18.66 2.87 -9.66
CA LEU A 99 -19.72 3.78 -9.25
C LEU A 99 -19.46 5.26 -9.56
N VAL A 100 -18.25 5.66 -9.97
CA VAL A 100 -18.01 7.05 -10.38
C VAL A 100 -18.38 7.21 -11.86
N LYS A 101 -19.64 7.57 -12.13
CA LYS A 101 -20.01 8.16 -13.43
C LYS A 101 -19.30 9.50 -13.56
N GLY A 102 -18.07 9.47 -14.04
CA GLY A 102 -17.29 10.66 -14.33
C GLY A 102 -17.42 11.10 -15.79
N LEU A 103 -16.96 12.31 -16.08
CA LEU A 103 -16.87 12.86 -17.44
C LEU A 103 -15.88 12.05 -18.28
N THR A 104 -16.17 11.93 -19.58
CA THR A 104 -15.27 11.28 -20.54
C THR A 104 -14.07 12.18 -20.88
N ILE A 105 -13.01 11.60 -21.46
CA ILE A 105 -11.85 12.38 -21.93
C ILE A 105 -12.28 13.38 -23.02
N GLU A 106 -13.23 13.02 -23.88
CA GLU A 106 -13.83 13.91 -24.88
C GLU A 106 -14.55 15.10 -24.21
N GLU A 107 -15.24 14.87 -23.10
CA GLU A 107 -15.93 15.92 -22.36
C GLU A 107 -14.95 16.87 -21.68
N TYR A 108 -13.86 16.35 -21.10
CA TYR A 108 -12.77 17.18 -20.59
C TYR A 108 -12.11 18.00 -21.70
N GLU A 109 -11.91 17.43 -22.89
CA GLU A 109 -11.38 18.16 -24.05
C GLU A 109 -12.31 19.31 -24.47
N ARG A 110 -13.62 19.06 -24.56
CA ARG A 110 -14.60 20.09 -24.92
C ARG A 110 -14.70 21.23 -23.91
N MET A 111 -14.48 20.93 -22.62
CA MET A 111 -14.57 21.90 -21.53
C MET A 111 -13.28 22.69 -21.30
N SER A 112 -12.17 22.27 -21.89
CA SER A 112 -10.85 22.88 -21.69
C SER A 112 -10.51 23.89 -22.78
N GLY A 113 -9.74 24.92 -22.45
CA GLY A 113 -9.31 25.94 -23.42
C GLY A 113 -8.20 25.45 -24.36
N ASN A 114 -7.46 24.42 -23.97
CA ASN A 114 -6.42 23.80 -24.80
C ASN A 114 -6.20 22.32 -24.42
N ARG A 115 -5.44 21.62 -25.27
CA ARG A 115 -5.10 20.20 -25.10
C ARG A 115 -4.44 19.89 -23.76
N ASP A 116 -3.51 20.72 -23.31
CA ASP A 116 -2.74 20.45 -22.10
C ASP A 116 -3.61 20.59 -20.84
N GLU A 117 -4.56 21.53 -20.85
CA GLU A 117 -5.58 21.69 -19.82
C GLU A 117 -6.54 20.49 -19.78
N ALA A 118 -6.89 19.93 -20.94
CA ALA A 118 -7.71 18.72 -21.03
C ALA A 118 -6.98 17.47 -20.50
N ILE A 119 -5.69 17.32 -20.83
CA ILE A 119 -4.82 16.27 -20.30
C ILE A 119 -4.73 16.39 -18.77
N TYR A 120 -4.47 17.60 -18.27
CA TYR A 120 -4.38 17.87 -16.85
C TYR A 120 -5.69 17.54 -16.12
N SER A 121 -6.83 18.01 -16.64
CA SER A 121 -8.15 17.79 -16.03
C SER A 121 -8.53 16.31 -16.02
N SER A 122 -8.26 15.60 -17.12
CA SER A 122 -8.48 14.15 -17.22
C SER A 122 -7.62 13.38 -16.21
N TYR A 123 -6.35 13.73 -16.06
CA TYR A 123 -5.45 13.08 -15.10
C TYR A 123 -5.87 13.38 -13.65
N LYS A 124 -6.19 14.64 -13.36
CA LYS A 124 -6.61 15.11 -12.03
C LYS A 124 -7.92 14.47 -11.58
N SER A 125 -8.83 14.14 -12.50
CA SER A 125 -10.08 13.44 -12.18
C SER A 125 -9.85 12.10 -11.51
N GLY A 126 -8.70 11.48 -11.78
CA GLY A 126 -8.33 10.17 -11.28
C GLY A 126 -9.06 9.00 -11.95
N LEU A 127 -9.87 9.26 -12.98
CA LEU A 127 -10.68 8.26 -13.69
C LEU A 127 -9.90 7.53 -14.78
N TYR A 128 -8.85 8.17 -15.31
CA TYR A 128 -8.06 7.68 -16.43
C TYR A 128 -6.58 7.53 -16.07
N SER A 129 -5.92 6.54 -16.66
CA SER A 129 -4.47 6.41 -16.62
C SER A 129 -3.79 7.37 -17.59
N MET A 130 -2.50 7.65 -17.38
CA MET A 130 -1.73 8.49 -18.31
C MET A 130 -1.63 7.83 -19.70
N LYS A 131 -1.65 6.49 -19.75
CA LYS A 131 -1.68 5.73 -21.00
C LYS A 131 -3.00 5.89 -21.75
N GLU A 132 -4.14 5.84 -21.07
CA GLU A 132 -5.46 6.05 -21.67
C GLU A 132 -5.60 7.47 -22.23
N ILE A 133 -5.20 8.47 -21.45
CA ILE A 133 -5.18 9.88 -21.87
C ILE A 133 -4.24 10.06 -23.06
N GLY A 134 -3.03 9.50 -22.98
CA GLY A 134 -2.05 9.53 -24.05
C GLY A 134 -2.58 8.90 -25.34
N LYS A 135 -3.21 7.72 -25.25
CA LYS A 135 -3.81 7.02 -26.37
C LYS A 135 -4.88 7.88 -27.06
N TYR A 136 -5.78 8.49 -26.30
CA TYR A 136 -6.83 9.36 -26.84
C TYR A 136 -6.26 10.56 -27.61
N PHE A 137 -5.34 11.31 -26.99
CA PHE A 137 -4.77 12.50 -27.62
C PHE A 137 -3.77 12.19 -28.75
N LEU A 138 -3.17 10.99 -28.79
CA LEU A 138 -2.33 10.56 -29.92
C LEU A 138 -3.17 10.20 -31.15
N THR A 139 -4.29 9.48 -30.98
CA THR A 139 -5.17 9.12 -32.10
C THR A 139 -6.04 10.27 -32.58
N SER A 140 -6.38 11.23 -31.71
CA SER A 140 -7.10 12.45 -32.10
C SER A 140 -6.28 13.32 -33.08
N LEU A 141 -4.96 13.37 -32.90
CA LEU A 141 -4.04 14.08 -33.82
C LEU A 141 -3.93 13.46 -35.22
N LEU A 142 -4.30 12.19 -35.40
CA LEU A 142 -4.25 11.50 -36.70
C LEU A 142 -5.55 11.65 -37.50
N LYS A 143 -6.58 12.29 -36.94
CA LYS A 143 -7.90 12.49 -37.56
C LYS A 143 -8.12 13.90 -38.14
N ASN A 144 -7.17 14.81 -37.95
CA ASN A 144 -7.11 16.14 -38.58
C ASN A 144 -6.00 16.17 -39.63
#